data_AF-A0A3D5F6Y1-F1
#
_entry.id   AF-A0A3D5F6Y1-F1
#
_cell.length_a   1.000
_cell.length_b   1.000
_cell.length_c   1.000
_cell.angle_alpha   90.00
_cell.angle_beta   90.00
_cell.angle_gamma   90.00
#
_symmetry.space_group_name_H-M   'P 1'
#
loop_
_entity.id
_entity.type
_entity.pdbx_description
1 polymer ?
#
loop_
_entity_poly.entity_id
_entity_poly.type
_entity_poly.pdbx_seq_one_letter_code
_entity_poly.pdbx_strand_id
1 'polypeptide(L)'
;MKQYLNVKTISITVGVLFLLLWLVGFYWSFEPDTFDVKANARAQMSSTNAQPVPGYTVTTTLITVADTLMDKPGGYLSNDVMPPSVFLDNMPSWEFGVLEIVRDMSLSMRKDFSRSQSQSVENPHLVKAQPKFNIDSRNWLFPSAESQYAEAIDYLREYRGDLADPTLGDSQFYTRADNLREYLKQVEKKLGSLSQRLSASVEAERVNT
;
A
#
# COMPACT_ATOMS: atom_id res chain seq x y z
N MET A 1 -30.00 -24.69 39.92
CA MET A 1 -30.67 -25.15 38.67
C MET A 1 -30.46 -24.06 37.62
N LYS A 2 -29.97 -24.47 36.45
CA LYS A 2 -29.42 -23.61 35.40
C LYS A 2 -30.49 -22.62 34.90
N GLN A 3 -30.20 -21.33 35.01
CA GLN A 3 -31.02 -20.27 34.43
C GLN A 3 -30.86 -20.38 32.91
N TYR A 4 -31.85 -21.00 32.25
CA TYR A 4 -31.86 -21.17 30.80
C TYR A 4 -31.79 -19.78 30.16
N LEU A 5 -30.88 -19.60 29.21
CA LEU A 5 -30.76 -18.40 28.40
C LEU A 5 -32.15 -18.05 27.82
N ASN A 6 -32.74 -16.95 28.27
CA ASN A 6 -34.01 -16.45 27.78
C ASN A 6 -33.81 -15.95 26.33
N VAL A 7 -34.67 -16.39 25.40
CA VAL A 7 -34.63 -15.98 23.98
C VAL A 7 -34.53 -14.45 23.85
N LYS A 8 -35.24 -13.71 24.69
CA LYS A 8 -35.18 -12.23 24.73
C LYS A 8 -33.77 -11.72 25.05
N THR A 9 -33.08 -12.34 26.01
CA THR A 9 -31.71 -11.97 26.38
C THR A 9 -30.73 -12.32 25.27
N ILE A 10 -30.88 -13.49 24.62
CA ILE A 10 -30.05 -13.87 23.47
C ILE A 10 -30.22 -12.86 22.32
N SER A 11 -31.46 -12.54 21.96
CA SER A 11 -31.75 -11.60 20.86
C SER A 11 -31.18 -10.21 21.13
N ILE A 12 -31.28 -9.71 22.36
CA ILE A 12 -30.69 -8.42 22.75
C ILE A 12 -29.16 -8.49 22.61
N THR A 13 -28.52 -9.54 23.15
CA THR A 13 -27.06 -9.69 23.08
C THR A 13 -26.56 -9.75 21.63
N VAL A 14 -27.21 -10.53 20.77
CA VAL A 14 -26.86 -10.63 19.35
C VAL A 14 -27.08 -9.29 18.64
N GLY A 15 -28.18 -8.59 18.93
CA GLY A 15 -28.46 -7.28 18.36
C GLY A 15 -27.41 -6.23 18.75
N VAL A 16 -26.99 -6.21 20.02
CA VAL A 16 -25.92 -5.32 20.50
C VAL A 16 -24.58 -5.67 19.84
N LEU A 17 -24.22 -6.95 19.75
CA LEU A 17 -23.00 -7.38 19.09
C LEU A 17 -22.98 -6.97 17.62
N PHE A 18 -24.08 -7.18 16.90
CA PHE A 18 -24.21 -6.77 15.51
C PHE A 18 -24.07 -5.25 15.36
N LEU A 19 -24.71 -4.46 16.22
CA LEU A 19 -24.58 -3.00 16.21
C LEU A 19 -23.13 -2.55 16.42
N LEU A 20 -22.42 -3.19 17.36
CA LEU A 20 -21.00 -2.90 17.62
C LEU A 20 -20.12 -3.24 16.40
N LEU A 21 -20.29 -4.43 15.82
CA LEU A 21 -19.56 -4.82 14.62
C LEU A 21 -19.85 -3.88 13.44
N TRP A 22 -21.09 -3.44 13.29
CA TRP A 22 -21.49 -2.49 12.25
C TRP A 22 -20.83 -1.12 12.44
N LEU A 23 -20.82 -0.59 13.68
CA LEU A 23 -20.17 0.69 13.99
C LEU A 23 -18.65 0.63 13.75
N VAL A 24 -18.01 -0.48 14.13
CA VAL A 24 -16.57 -0.68 13.89
C VAL A 24 -16.29 -0.81 12.40
N GLY A 25 -17.06 -1.62 11.67
CA GLY A 25 -16.91 -1.79 10.23
C GLY A 25 -17.13 -0.48 9.47
N PHE A 26 -18.10 0.33 9.90
CA PHE A 26 -18.32 1.67 9.37
C PHE A 26 -17.10 2.57 9.60
N TYR A 27 -16.52 2.57 10.81
CA TYR A 27 -15.31 3.33 11.10
C TYR A 27 -14.09 2.86 10.27
N TRP A 28 -13.92 1.55 10.09
CA TRP A 28 -12.85 0.98 9.27
C TRP A 28 -13.02 1.21 7.77
N SER A 29 -14.19 1.67 7.34
CA SER A 29 -14.48 1.98 5.93
C SER A 29 -14.11 3.42 5.54
N PHE A 30 -13.65 4.24 6.48
CA PHE A 30 -13.19 5.60 6.17
C PHE A 30 -11.84 5.58 5.47
N GLU A 31 -11.79 6.14 4.27
CA GLU A 31 -10.56 6.33 3.51
C GLU A 31 -9.60 7.30 4.23
N PRO A 32 -8.30 6.98 4.31
CA PRO A 32 -7.30 7.90 4.84
C PRO A 32 -7.22 9.23 4.08
N ASP A 33 -6.91 10.31 4.80
CA ASP A 33 -6.75 11.63 4.19
C ASP A 33 -5.54 11.70 3.25
N THR A 34 -5.65 12.55 2.23
CA THR A 34 -4.51 12.91 1.38
C THR A 34 -3.49 13.76 2.14
N PHE A 35 -2.22 13.72 1.73
CA PHE A 35 -1.16 14.51 2.35
C PHE A 35 -0.38 15.36 1.35
N ASP A 36 0.20 16.48 1.82
CA ASP A 36 1.12 17.29 1.02
C ASP A 36 2.49 16.59 0.95
N VAL A 37 2.81 16.10 -0.25
CA VAL A 37 4.06 15.40 -0.57
C VAL A 37 5.30 16.22 -0.20
N LYS A 38 5.32 17.53 -0.51
CA LYS A 38 6.48 18.38 -0.28
C LYS A 38 6.63 18.70 1.20
N ALA A 39 5.52 18.98 1.89
CA ALA A 39 5.53 19.22 3.32
C ALA A 39 6.00 17.98 4.10
N ASN A 40 5.45 16.80 3.76
CA ASN A 40 5.83 15.53 4.37
C ASN A 40 7.33 15.22 4.16
N ALA A 41 7.83 15.36 2.93
CA ALA A 41 9.25 15.13 2.65
C ALA A 41 10.18 16.08 3.43
N ARG A 42 9.81 17.37 3.55
CA ARG A 42 10.57 18.35 4.36
C ARG A 42 10.54 18.04 5.85
N ALA A 43 9.39 17.62 6.38
CA ALA A 43 9.25 17.25 7.78
C ALA A 43 10.13 16.03 8.12
N GLN A 44 10.06 14.98 7.29
CA GLN A 44 10.88 13.78 7.43
C GLN A 44 12.37 14.10 7.34
N MET A 45 12.77 14.91 6.35
CA MET A 45 14.16 15.34 6.17
C MET A 45 14.70 16.10 7.38
N SER A 46 13.88 16.98 7.97
CA SER A 46 14.24 17.74 9.17
C SER A 46 14.39 16.83 10.40
N SER A 47 13.50 15.85 10.56
CA SER A 47 13.55 14.91 11.70
C SER A 47 14.75 13.96 11.66
N THR A 48 15.24 13.62 10.46
CA THR A 48 16.39 12.72 10.29
C THR A 48 17.69 13.44 10.00
N ASN A 49 17.71 14.79 10.02
CA ASN A 49 18.85 15.63 9.62
C ASN A 49 19.45 15.23 8.25
N ALA A 50 18.57 14.82 7.33
CA ALA A 50 18.95 14.34 6.00
C ALA A 50 19.22 15.51 5.05
N GLN A 51 20.11 15.29 4.08
CA GLN A 51 20.37 16.27 3.02
C GLN A 51 19.33 16.16 1.89
N PRO A 52 19.01 17.27 1.21
CA PRO A 52 18.13 17.25 0.05
C PRO A 52 18.84 16.59 -1.13
N VAL A 53 18.45 15.36 -1.44
CA VAL A 53 19.02 14.56 -2.55
C VAL A 53 17.93 14.14 -3.55
N PRO A 54 18.29 13.92 -4.82
CA PRO A 54 17.39 13.33 -5.79
C PRO A 54 16.80 11.99 -5.28
N GLY A 55 15.53 11.74 -5.58
CA GLY A 55 14.84 10.53 -5.14
C GLY A 55 14.26 10.57 -3.73
N TYR A 56 14.79 11.39 -2.82
CA TYR A 56 14.34 11.42 -1.41
C TYR A 56 12.83 11.65 -1.27
N THR A 57 12.28 12.59 -2.05
CA THR A 57 10.85 12.91 -2.02
C THR A 57 10.01 11.74 -2.52
N VAL A 58 10.41 11.10 -3.62
CA VAL A 58 9.68 9.96 -4.20
C VAL A 58 9.72 8.77 -3.25
N THR A 59 10.89 8.43 -2.72
CA THR A 59 11.05 7.34 -1.75
C THR A 59 10.24 7.62 -0.47
N THR A 60 10.28 8.85 0.05
CA THR A 60 9.47 9.23 1.23
C THR A 60 7.98 9.13 0.96
N THR A 61 7.54 9.55 -0.24
CA THR A 61 6.13 9.45 -0.63
C THR A 61 5.70 8.00 -0.68
N LEU A 62 6.52 7.12 -1.28
CA LEU A 62 6.24 5.69 -1.34
C LEU A 62 6.16 5.06 0.05
N ILE A 63 7.11 5.40 0.95
CA ILE A 63 7.10 4.96 2.35
C ILE A 63 5.80 5.39 3.02
N THR A 64 5.43 6.67 2.93
CA THR A 64 4.21 7.20 3.57
C THR A 64 2.94 6.56 3.02
N VAL A 65 2.86 6.31 1.72
CA VAL A 65 1.71 5.61 1.12
C VAL A 65 1.62 4.16 1.62
N ALA A 66 2.76 3.46 1.70
CA ALA A 66 2.81 2.08 2.21
C ALA A 66 2.53 2.01 3.72
N ASP A 67 3.02 2.95 4.51
CA ASP A 67 2.68 3.09 5.93
C ASP A 67 1.18 3.38 6.09
N THR A 68 0.61 4.28 5.30
CA THR A 68 -0.83 4.59 5.33
C THR A 68 -1.70 3.37 4.99
N LEU A 69 -1.25 2.53 4.04
CA LEU A 69 -1.92 1.26 3.72
C LEU A 69 -1.98 0.33 4.95
N MET A 70 -0.92 0.31 5.75
CA MET A 70 -0.78 -0.56 6.93
C MET A 70 -1.45 0.01 8.19
N ASP A 71 -1.38 1.33 8.39
CA ASP A 71 -1.72 2.01 9.65
C ASP A 71 -3.11 2.66 9.65
N LYS A 72 -3.87 2.57 8.55
CA LYS A 72 -5.23 3.10 8.46
C LYS A 72 -6.18 2.48 9.51
N PRO A 73 -7.36 3.06 9.77
CA PRO A 73 -8.35 2.48 10.68
C PRO A 73 -8.63 0.99 10.38
N GLY A 74 -8.39 0.15 11.39
CA GLY A 74 -8.54 -1.31 11.27
C GLY A 74 -7.27 -2.05 10.83
N GLY A 75 -6.20 -1.36 10.46
CA GLY A 75 -4.99 -1.98 9.91
C GLY A 75 -5.19 -2.45 8.47
N TYR A 76 -4.43 -3.45 8.05
CA TYR A 76 -4.59 -4.08 6.75
C TYR A 76 -5.67 -5.17 6.81
N LEU A 77 -6.77 -5.03 6.05
CA LEU A 77 -7.98 -5.83 6.21
C LEU A 77 -8.13 -6.92 5.14
N SER A 78 -7.42 -6.83 4.01
CA SER A 78 -7.57 -7.75 2.87
C SER A 78 -7.23 -9.22 3.18
N ASN A 79 -6.44 -9.48 4.22
CA ASN A 79 -6.09 -10.82 4.70
C ASN A 79 -6.85 -11.21 5.98
N ASP A 80 -7.75 -10.37 6.49
CA ASP A 80 -8.49 -10.68 7.72
C ASP A 80 -9.46 -11.85 7.53
N VAL A 81 -9.58 -12.65 8.60
CA VAL A 81 -10.48 -13.82 8.64
C VAL A 81 -11.61 -13.67 9.68
N MET A 82 -11.69 -12.52 10.37
CA MET A 82 -12.66 -12.27 11.44
C MET A 82 -13.58 -11.08 11.15
N PRO A 83 -14.82 -11.05 11.67
CA PRO A 83 -15.66 -9.85 11.65
C PRO A 83 -15.03 -8.66 12.41
N PRO A 84 -15.34 -7.41 12.02
CA PRO A 84 -16.27 -7.02 10.95
C PRO A 84 -15.66 -6.96 9.53
N SER A 85 -14.35 -7.10 9.38
CA SER A 85 -13.66 -6.88 8.09
C SER A 85 -14.08 -7.83 6.97
N VAL A 86 -14.45 -9.07 7.29
CA VAL A 86 -15.00 -10.04 6.31
C VAL A 86 -16.30 -9.56 5.63
N PHE A 87 -16.98 -8.56 6.19
CA PHE A 87 -18.19 -7.96 5.62
C PHE A 87 -17.91 -6.68 4.82
N LEU A 88 -16.67 -6.21 4.79
CA LEU A 88 -16.27 -4.97 4.11
C LEU A 88 -15.71 -5.32 2.72
N ASP A 89 -16.19 -4.63 1.70
CA ASP A 89 -15.74 -4.78 0.30
C ASP A 89 -14.95 -3.56 -0.19
N ASN A 90 -15.39 -2.36 0.20
CA ASN A 90 -14.81 -1.09 -0.23
C ASN A 90 -13.36 -0.93 0.21
N MET A 91 -13.08 -1.15 1.50
CA MET A 91 -11.75 -0.92 2.05
C MET A 91 -10.71 -1.93 1.52
N PRO A 92 -10.98 -3.25 1.47
CA PRO A 92 -10.07 -4.19 0.79
C PRO A 92 -9.83 -3.87 -0.69
N SER A 93 -10.84 -3.34 -1.40
CA SER A 93 -10.68 -2.90 -2.79
C SER A 93 -9.78 -1.67 -2.91
N TRP A 94 -9.91 -0.71 -1.99
CA TRP A 94 -9.00 0.44 -1.88
C TRP A 94 -7.57 0.00 -1.58
N GLU A 95 -7.39 -0.91 -0.61
CA GLU A 95 -6.08 -1.46 -0.23
C GLU A 95 -5.35 -2.07 -1.42
N PHE A 96 -6.07 -2.86 -2.22
CA PHE A 96 -5.51 -3.46 -3.42
C PHE A 96 -5.08 -2.39 -4.45
N GLY A 97 -5.85 -1.33 -4.61
CA GLY A 97 -5.49 -0.20 -5.48
C GLY A 97 -4.20 0.49 -5.05
N VAL A 98 -4.06 0.78 -3.76
CA VAL A 98 -2.84 1.38 -3.18
C VAL A 98 -1.65 0.43 -3.30
N LEU A 99 -1.84 -0.85 -2.99
CA LEU A 99 -0.80 -1.87 -3.08
C LEU A 99 -0.24 -2.03 -4.50
N GLU A 100 -1.09 -1.95 -5.53
CA GLU A 100 -0.63 -1.98 -6.92
C GLU A 100 0.26 -0.78 -7.26
N ILE A 101 -0.07 0.42 -6.78
CA ILE A 101 0.78 1.61 -6.95
C ILE A 101 2.13 1.41 -6.24
N VAL A 102 2.12 0.87 -5.02
CA VAL A 102 3.33 0.58 -4.24
C VAL A 102 4.22 -0.43 -4.98
N ARG A 103 3.64 -1.50 -5.51
CA ARG A 103 4.34 -2.54 -6.28
C ARG A 103 4.99 -1.99 -7.54
N ASP A 104 4.25 -1.22 -8.32
CA ASP A 104 4.73 -0.65 -9.58
C ASP A 104 5.85 0.38 -9.35
N MET A 105 5.66 1.28 -8.37
CA MET A 105 6.69 2.27 -8.03
C MET A 105 7.94 1.59 -7.48
N SER A 106 7.80 0.61 -6.58
CA SER A 106 8.93 -0.17 -6.06
C SER A 106 9.68 -0.90 -7.18
N LEU A 107 8.97 -1.45 -8.16
CA LEU A 107 9.57 -2.07 -9.34
C LEU A 107 10.34 -1.07 -10.19
N SER A 108 9.76 0.10 -10.49
CA SER A 108 10.45 1.12 -11.29
C SER A 108 11.63 1.74 -10.54
N MET A 109 11.54 1.90 -9.21
CA MET A 109 12.68 2.31 -8.40
C MET A 109 13.83 1.31 -8.51
N ARG A 110 13.54 0.01 -8.38
CA ARG A 110 14.54 -1.07 -8.49
C ARG A 110 15.16 -1.17 -9.89
N LYS A 111 14.33 -1.08 -10.94
CA LYS A 111 14.75 -1.34 -12.32
C LYS A 111 15.33 -0.12 -13.04
N ASP A 112 14.76 1.06 -12.80
CA ASP A 112 15.00 2.24 -13.61
C ASP A 112 15.68 3.33 -12.77
N PHE A 113 15.04 3.78 -11.68
CA PHE A 113 15.51 4.97 -10.97
C PHE A 113 16.76 4.75 -10.13
N SER A 114 17.05 3.54 -9.65
CA SER A 114 18.28 3.28 -8.89
C SER A 114 19.47 2.82 -9.75
N ARG A 115 19.32 2.83 -11.08
CA ARG A 115 20.29 2.26 -12.03
C ARG A 115 20.70 3.26 -13.10
N SER A 116 22.01 3.35 -13.37
CA SER A 116 22.54 4.19 -14.44
C SER A 116 22.22 3.64 -15.82
N GLN A 117 22.19 2.31 -15.93
CA GLN A 117 21.89 1.52 -17.11
C GLN A 117 21.18 0.22 -16.71
N SER A 118 20.43 -0.40 -17.63
CA SER A 118 19.67 -1.63 -17.40
C SER A 118 20.51 -2.86 -17.01
N GLN A 119 21.84 -2.79 -17.14
CA GLN A 119 22.79 -3.83 -16.75
C GLN A 119 23.62 -3.46 -15.50
N SER A 120 23.43 -2.26 -14.94
CA SER A 120 24.16 -1.82 -13.73
C SER A 120 23.72 -2.60 -12.48
N VAL A 121 24.53 -2.62 -11.43
CA VAL A 121 24.20 -3.34 -10.19
C VAL A 121 22.89 -2.80 -9.58
N GLU A 122 22.00 -3.70 -9.17
CA GLU A 122 20.74 -3.32 -8.51
C GLU A 122 21.01 -2.90 -7.06
N ASN A 123 20.24 -1.92 -6.56
CA ASN A 123 20.37 -1.49 -5.17
C ASN A 123 19.93 -2.62 -4.21
N PRO A 124 20.74 -3.02 -3.22
CA PRO A 124 20.47 -4.19 -2.39
C PRO A 124 19.18 -4.07 -1.56
N HIS A 125 18.81 -2.87 -1.14
CA HIS A 125 17.58 -2.63 -0.38
C HIS A 125 16.35 -2.79 -1.27
N LEU A 126 16.37 -2.21 -2.47
CA LEU A 126 15.26 -2.31 -3.42
C LEU A 126 15.08 -3.73 -3.96
N VAL A 127 16.17 -4.50 -4.09
CA VAL A 127 16.15 -5.93 -4.42
C VAL A 127 15.38 -6.74 -3.37
N LYS A 128 15.48 -6.37 -2.09
CA LYS A 128 14.76 -7.03 -0.98
C LYS A 128 13.34 -6.51 -0.81
N ALA A 129 13.12 -5.20 -0.97
CA ALA A 129 11.81 -4.57 -0.79
C ALA A 129 10.79 -5.02 -1.84
N GLN A 130 11.16 -5.01 -3.13
CA GLN A 130 10.22 -5.21 -4.22
C GLN A 130 9.52 -6.58 -4.19
N PRO A 131 10.22 -7.72 -3.99
CA PRO A 131 9.56 -9.03 -3.89
C PRO A 131 8.61 -9.12 -2.70
N LYS A 132 8.91 -8.46 -1.59
CA LYS A 132 8.10 -8.48 -0.38
C LYS A 132 6.75 -7.78 -0.56
N PHE A 133 6.70 -6.68 -1.31
CA PHE A 133 5.42 -6.09 -1.73
C PHE A 133 4.61 -7.00 -2.66
N ASN A 134 5.24 -8.00 -3.31
CA ASN A 134 4.60 -8.91 -4.27
C ASN A 134 4.15 -10.25 -3.68
N ILE A 135 4.18 -10.41 -2.35
CA ILE A 135 3.48 -11.52 -1.71
C ILE A 135 1.97 -11.42 -1.98
N ASP A 136 1.27 -12.56 -1.96
CA ASP A 136 -0.19 -12.61 -2.02
C ASP A 136 -0.79 -11.70 -0.94
N SER A 137 -1.60 -10.74 -1.38
CA SER A 137 -2.26 -9.74 -0.53
C SER A 137 -3.25 -10.34 0.45
N ARG A 138 -3.65 -11.60 0.27
CA ARG A 138 -4.60 -12.33 1.14
C ARG A 138 -3.92 -13.30 2.10
N ASN A 139 -2.58 -13.43 2.05
CA ASN A 139 -1.88 -14.30 2.98
C ASN A 139 -1.93 -13.74 4.40
N TRP A 140 -2.69 -14.40 5.26
CA TRP A 140 -2.77 -14.13 6.69
C TRP A 140 -1.80 -15.00 7.51
N LEU A 141 -1.43 -16.17 6.97
CA LEU A 141 -0.49 -17.11 7.59
C LEU A 141 0.95 -16.82 7.14
N PHE A 142 1.94 -17.21 7.96
CA PHE A 142 3.35 -16.97 7.72
C PHE A 142 3.86 -17.47 6.34
N PRO A 143 4.57 -16.64 5.56
CA PRO A 143 4.77 -15.20 5.77
C PRO A 143 3.48 -14.41 5.50
N SER A 144 3.02 -13.62 6.47
CA SER A 144 1.81 -12.80 6.31
C SER A 144 2.11 -11.58 5.44
N ALA A 145 1.11 -11.12 4.68
CA ALA A 145 1.21 -9.95 3.83
C ALA A 145 1.73 -8.73 4.61
N GLU A 146 1.14 -8.46 5.77
CA GLU A 146 1.52 -7.38 6.68
C GLU A 146 2.99 -7.43 7.12
N SER A 147 3.49 -8.60 7.52
CA SER A 147 4.89 -8.75 7.94
C SER A 147 5.85 -8.44 6.79
N GLN A 148 5.52 -8.90 5.58
CA GLN A 148 6.34 -8.65 4.41
C GLN A 148 6.28 -7.19 3.99
N TYR A 149 5.13 -6.53 4.08
CA TYR A 149 5.00 -5.11 3.77
C TYR A 149 5.78 -4.25 4.77
N ALA A 150 5.71 -4.56 6.07
CA ALA A 150 6.52 -3.88 7.08
C ALA A 150 8.03 -3.99 6.79
N GLU A 151 8.51 -5.22 6.54
CA GLU A 151 9.91 -5.44 6.16
C GLU A 151 10.30 -4.71 4.86
N ALA A 152 9.40 -4.66 3.88
CA ALA A 152 9.63 -3.95 2.63
C ALA A 152 9.77 -2.43 2.84
N ILE A 153 8.94 -1.86 3.72
CA ILE A 153 8.99 -0.44 4.08
C ILE A 153 10.30 -0.13 4.82
N ASP A 154 10.77 -1.02 5.70
CA ASP A 154 12.06 -0.85 6.37
C ASP A 154 13.22 -0.80 5.38
N TYR A 155 13.25 -1.67 4.37
CA TYR A 155 14.24 -1.57 3.29
C TYR A 155 14.12 -0.27 2.48
N LEU A 156 12.91 0.27 2.28
CA LEU A 156 12.75 1.59 1.64
C LEU A 156 13.31 2.71 2.53
N ARG A 157 13.16 2.62 3.85
CA ARG A 157 13.74 3.57 4.82
C ARG A 157 15.27 3.49 4.79
N GLU A 158 15.85 2.30 4.73
CA GLU A 158 17.29 2.08 4.55
C GLU A 158 17.78 2.69 3.22
N TYR A 159 17.11 2.40 2.10
CA TYR A 159 17.44 3.01 0.81
C TYR A 159 17.39 4.55 0.85
N ARG A 160 16.35 5.12 1.48
CA ARG A 160 16.24 6.58 1.65
C ARG A 160 17.36 7.14 2.51
N GLY A 161 17.74 6.43 3.58
CA GLY A 161 18.85 6.81 4.45
C GLY A 161 20.16 6.88 3.68
N ASP A 162 20.48 5.82 2.94
CA ASP A 162 21.69 5.74 2.13
C ASP A 162 21.72 6.79 1.01
N LEU A 163 20.57 7.14 0.41
CA LEU A 163 20.51 8.24 -0.56
C LEU A 163 20.92 9.57 0.08
N ALA A 164 20.50 9.82 1.31
CA ALA A 164 20.69 11.10 2.00
C ALA A 164 22.04 11.22 2.71
N ASP A 165 22.73 10.10 2.93
CA ASP A 165 24.03 10.06 3.60
C ASP A 165 25.16 9.82 2.59
N PRO A 166 25.99 10.84 2.29
CA PRO A 166 27.10 10.72 1.35
C PRO A 166 28.24 9.82 1.85
N THR A 167 28.21 9.37 3.11
CA THR A 167 29.23 8.50 3.72
C THR A 167 28.83 7.02 3.76
N LEU A 168 27.54 6.70 3.67
CA LEU A 168 27.01 5.35 3.91
C LEU A 168 26.86 4.47 2.66
N GLY A 169 26.94 5.00 1.43
CA GLY A 169 26.98 4.09 0.28
C GLY A 169 26.83 4.67 -1.12
N ASP A 170 26.88 3.73 -2.08
CA ASP A 170 26.69 3.93 -3.53
C ASP A 170 25.20 3.97 -3.94
N SER A 171 24.27 4.15 -2.99
CA SER A 171 22.85 4.30 -3.32
C SER A 171 22.65 5.58 -4.12
N GLN A 172 22.16 5.45 -5.35
CA GLN A 172 21.94 6.56 -6.26
C GLN A 172 20.50 6.58 -6.76
N PHE A 173 20.02 7.78 -7.08
CA PHE A 173 18.76 8.00 -7.78
C PHE A 173 19.01 8.79 -9.06
N TYR A 174 18.77 8.17 -10.20
CA TYR A 174 19.03 8.71 -11.52
C TYR A 174 17.81 9.44 -12.06
N THR A 175 17.89 10.77 -12.13
CA THR A 175 16.82 11.68 -12.60
C THR A 175 16.68 11.74 -14.14
N ARG A 176 17.03 10.65 -14.83
CA ARG A 176 17.03 10.61 -16.29
C ARG A 176 15.60 10.57 -16.85
N ALA A 177 15.39 11.25 -17.98
CA ALA A 177 14.07 11.35 -18.60
C ALA A 177 13.57 10.01 -19.18
N ASP A 178 14.48 9.12 -19.62
CA ASP A 178 14.14 7.78 -20.08
C ASP A 178 13.58 6.91 -18.94
N ASN A 179 14.19 6.95 -17.76
CA ASN A 179 13.65 6.30 -16.55
C ASN A 179 12.23 6.77 -16.23
N LEU A 180 12.01 8.08 -16.22
CA LEU A 180 10.68 8.66 -15.97
C LEU A 180 9.67 8.23 -17.04
N ARG A 181 10.08 8.20 -18.32
CA ARG A 181 9.21 7.75 -19.41
C ARG A 181 8.79 6.29 -19.25
N GLU A 182 9.70 5.40 -18.86
CA GLU A 182 9.37 3.99 -18.64
C GLU A 182 8.38 3.81 -17.47
N TYR A 183 8.54 4.57 -16.38
CA TYR A 183 7.57 4.61 -15.29
C TYR A 183 6.19 5.11 -15.77
N LEU A 184 6.14 6.25 -16.48
CA LEU A 184 4.88 6.80 -16.99
C LEU A 184 4.17 5.85 -17.96
N LYS A 185 4.91 5.08 -18.75
CA LYS A 185 4.36 4.04 -19.64
C LYS A 185 3.73 2.88 -18.86
N GLN A 186 4.25 2.56 -17.67
CA GLN A 186 3.60 1.58 -16.78
C GLN A 186 2.30 2.14 -16.21
N VAL A 187 2.32 3.40 -15.75
CA VAL A 187 1.13 4.10 -15.26
C VAL A 187 0.04 4.18 -16.35
N GLU A 188 0.42 4.53 -17.58
CA GLU A 188 -0.49 4.56 -18.73
C GLU A 188 -1.21 3.23 -18.94
N LYS A 189 -0.46 2.11 -18.93
CA LYS A 189 -1.03 0.77 -19.08
C LYS A 189 -1.99 0.40 -17.94
N LYS A 190 -1.67 0.78 -16.69
CA LYS A 190 -2.54 0.54 -15.54
C LYS A 190 -3.84 1.33 -15.65
N LEU A 191 -3.76 2.62 -15.98
CA LEU A 191 -4.94 3.46 -16.19
C LEU A 191 -5.81 2.95 -17.34
N GLY A 192 -5.21 2.51 -18.45
CA GLY A 192 -5.94 1.88 -19.56
C GLY A 192 -6.68 0.61 -19.13
N SER A 193 -6.03 -0.26 -18.35
CA SER A 193 -6.66 -1.47 -17.79
C SER A 193 -7.83 -1.14 -16.85
N LEU A 194 -7.66 -0.14 -15.97
CA LEU A 194 -8.72 0.33 -15.08
C LEU A 194 -9.91 0.90 -15.87
N SER A 195 -9.64 1.73 -16.88
CA SER A 195 -10.69 2.27 -17.76
C SER A 195 -11.48 1.16 -18.45
N GLN A 196 -10.82 0.12 -18.96
CA GLN A 196 -11.50 -1.00 -19.61
C GLN A 196 -12.40 -1.78 -18.65
N ARG A 197 -11.92 -2.04 -17.42
CA ARG A 197 -12.69 -2.73 -16.38
C ARG A 197 -13.92 -1.93 -15.96
N LEU A 198 -13.77 -0.61 -15.80
CA LEU A 198 -14.86 0.29 -15.47
C LEU A 198 -15.90 0.33 -16.59
N SER A 199 -15.49 0.45 -17.86
CA SER A 199 -16.41 0.40 -19.00
C SER A 199 -17.18 -0.93 -19.07
N ALA A 200 -16.49 -2.06 -18.87
CA ALA A 200 -17.13 -3.38 -18.87
C ALA A 200 -18.12 -3.56 -17.71
N SER A 201 -17.90 -2.92 -16.57
CA SER A 201 -18.83 -2.96 -15.43
C SER A 201 -20.15 -2.21 -15.68
N VAL A 202 -20.19 -1.34 -16.68
CA VAL A 202 -21.35 -0.53 -17.07
C VAL A 202 -22.05 -1.09 -18.31
N GLU A 203 -21.48 -2.09 -19.00
CA GLU A 203 -22.10 -2.69 -20.19
C GLU A 203 -23.34 -3.49 -19.78
N ALA A 204 -24.45 -2.76 -19.69
CA ALA A 204 -25.77 -3.24 -19.43
C ALA A 204 -26.15 -4.28 -20.48
N GLU A 205 -26.71 -5.38 -19.99
CA GLU A 205 -27.50 -6.37 -20.69
C GLU A 205 -28.09 -5.81 -22.00
N ARG A 206 -27.45 -6.11 -23.14
CA ARG A 206 -28.10 -5.90 -24.43
C ARG A 206 -29.30 -6.83 -24.47
N VAL A 207 -30.47 -6.31 -24.14
CA VAL A 207 -31.75 -6.93 -24.50
C VAL A 207 -31.75 -7.02 -26.02
N ASN A 208 -31.47 -8.21 -26.54
CA ASN A 208 -31.69 -8.51 -27.95
C ASN A 208 -33.18 -8.32 -28.24
N THR A 209 -33.54 -7.26 -28.96
CA THR A 209 -34.81 -7.14 -29.69
C THR A 209 -34.68 -7.75 -31.07
#